data_AF-A0A1H1T1G7-F1
#
_entry.id   AF-A0A1H1T1G7-F1
#
_cell.length_a   1.000
_cell.length_b   1.000
_cell.length_c   1.000
_cell.angle_alpha   90.00
_cell.angle_beta   90.00
_cell.angle_gamma   90.00
#
_symmetry.space_group_name_H-M   'P 1'
#
loop_
_entity.id
_entity.type
_entity.pdbx_description
1 polymer ?
#
loop_
_entity_poly.entity_id
_entity_poly.type
_entity_poly.pdbx_seq_one_letter_code
_entity_poly.pdbx_strand_id
1 'polypeptide(L)'
;MADSTPPPWVWTDLDPGKLERSWRDLADWVDWLEDAYAPWVLLPPCWPDHEGLRTELRMYWYWHRWVQRKAVNPIDGVRWHQELRRSAQAWRDLANCRHDPPMPHRQQIRAGERRRRDDYIAEAIRAETQTAPPALSASQQPASPQHQSSPQVQQFPDPR
;
A
#
# COMPACT_ATOMS: atom_id res chain seq x y z
N MET A 1 -2.16 -14.01 15.83
CA MET A 1 -2.36 -12.65 15.28
C MET A 1 -0.99 -12.16 14.87
N ALA A 2 -0.72 -11.95 13.58
CA ALA A 2 0.57 -11.45 13.14
C ALA A 2 0.76 -10.03 13.65
N ASP A 3 1.85 -9.79 14.37
CA ASP A 3 2.25 -8.46 14.85
C ASP A 3 2.58 -7.61 13.61
N SER A 4 1.61 -6.84 13.14
CA SER A 4 1.72 -6.05 11.92
C SER A 4 2.48 -4.77 12.24
N THR A 5 3.80 -4.89 12.40
CA THR A 5 4.68 -3.72 12.47
C THR A 5 4.47 -2.91 11.19
N PRO A 6 4.09 -1.63 11.28
CA PRO A 6 3.86 -0.81 10.10
C PRO A 6 5.14 -0.72 9.28
N PRO A 7 5.04 -0.59 7.94
CA PRO A 7 6.22 -0.41 7.11
C PRO A 7 7.04 0.81 7.56
N PRO A 8 8.38 0.78 7.46
CA PRO A 8 9.24 1.79 8.07
C PRO A 8 9.10 3.20 7.44
N TRP A 9 8.50 3.31 6.25
CA TRP A 9 8.19 4.59 5.60
C TRP A 9 6.86 5.22 6.04
N VAL A 10 6.08 4.55 6.91
CA VAL A 10 4.87 5.10 7.52
C VAL A 10 5.24 5.82 8.81
N TRP A 11 5.04 7.13 8.85
CA TRP A 11 5.51 8.00 9.94
C TRP A 11 4.39 8.54 10.85
N THR A 12 3.15 8.08 10.67
CA THR A 12 1.96 8.61 11.35
C THR A 12 2.09 8.57 12.87
N ASP A 13 2.73 7.52 13.41
CA ASP A 13 2.82 7.27 14.85
C ASP A 13 4.25 7.42 15.39
N LEU A 14 5.12 8.15 14.66
CA LEU A 14 6.46 8.44 15.16
C LEU A 14 6.42 9.47 16.28
N ASP A 15 7.20 9.22 17.32
CA ASP A 15 7.56 10.23 18.32
C ASP A 15 8.09 11.51 17.62
N PRO A 16 7.74 12.73 18.08
CA PRO A 16 8.13 13.97 17.44
C PRO A 16 9.62 14.11 17.16
N GLY A 17 10.48 13.67 18.08
CA GLY A 17 11.93 13.73 17.89
C GLY A 17 12.43 12.75 16.83
N LYS A 18 11.81 11.58 16.71
CA LYS A 18 12.09 10.62 15.61
C LYS A 18 11.55 11.12 14.27
N LEU A 19 10.40 11.79 14.28
CA LEU A 19 9.80 12.38 13.10
C LEU A 19 10.70 13.47 12.52
N GLU A 20 11.16 14.41 13.36
CA GLU A 20 12.06 15.49 12.95
C GLU A 20 13.37 14.94 12.34
N ARG A 21 13.99 13.96 13.00
CA ARG A 21 15.21 13.33 12.48
C ARG A 21 14.98 12.62 11.15
N SER A 22 13.89 11.84 11.04
CA SER A 22 13.54 11.15 9.79
C SER A 22 13.35 12.14 8.64
N TRP A 23 12.77 13.31 8.92
CA TRP A 23 12.62 14.37 7.93
C TRP A 23 13.95 14.98 7.48
N ARG A 24 14.86 15.26 8.42
CA ARG A 24 16.20 15.76 8.11
C ARG A 24 16.99 14.75 7.28
N ASP A 25 17.03 13.50 7.72
CA ASP A 25 17.75 12.44 7.01
C ASP A 25 17.18 12.19 5.60
N LEU A 26 15.86 12.34 5.43
CA LEU A 26 15.24 12.26 4.11
C LEU A 26 15.64 13.44 3.22
N ALA A 27 15.65 14.67 3.76
CA ALA A 27 16.07 15.85 3.00
C ALA A 27 17.53 15.74 2.54
N ASP A 28 18.44 15.35 3.45
CA ASP A 28 19.85 15.13 3.12
C ASP A 28 20.03 14.05 2.04
N TRP A 29 19.21 13.00 2.08
CA TRP A 29 19.22 11.95 1.06
C TRP A 29 18.63 12.42 -0.27
N VAL A 30 17.61 13.28 -0.25
CA VAL A 30 17.04 13.89 -1.46
C VAL A 30 18.07 14.77 -2.15
N ASP A 31 18.80 15.60 -1.40
CA ASP A 31 19.88 16.43 -1.95
C ASP A 31 20.95 15.57 -2.63
N TRP A 32 21.40 14.51 -1.94
CA TRP A 32 22.31 13.53 -2.54
C TRP A 32 21.73 12.85 -3.79
N LEU A 33 20.43 12.54 -3.80
CA LEU A 33 19.77 11.88 -4.91
C LEU A 33 19.75 12.76 -6.17
N GLU A 34 19.45 14.05 -6.01
CA GLU A 34 19.48 15.01 -7.11
C GLU A 34 20.90 15.17 -7.66
N ASP A 35 21.89 15.32 -6.80
CA ASP A 35 23.29 15.45 -7.21
C ASP A 35 23.82 14.20 -7.92
N ALA A 36 23.58 13.01 -7.34
CA ALA A 36 24.13 11.76 -7.85
C ALA A 36 23.45 11.28 -9.15
N TYR A 37 22.21 11.71 -9.40
CA TYR A 37 21.43 11.28 -10.57
C TYR A 37 21.09 12.42 -11.52
N ALA A 38 21.73 13.59 -11.39
CA ALA A 38 21.59 14.66 -12.37
C ALA A 38 22.03 14.18 -13.78
N PRO A 39 21.31 14.57 -14.85
CA PRO A 39 20.11 15.41 -14.85
C PRO A 39 18.80 14.63 -14.73
N TRP A 40 18.84 13.30 -14.51
CA TRP A 40 17.67 12.42 -14.54
C TRP A 40 16.66 12.71 -13.43
N VAL A 41 17.14 12.91 -12.21
CA VAL A 41 16.30 13.31 -11.07
C VAL A 41 16.31 14.83 -10.97
N LEU A 42 15.12 15.43 -11.07
CA LEU A 42 14.88 16.85 -10.82
C LEU A 42 13.57 16.95 -10.04
N LEU A 43 13.68 17.35 -8.78
CA LEU A 43 12.55 17.51 -7.87
C LEU A 43 12.24 18.99 -7.73
N PRO A 44 10.96 19.36 -7.55
CA PRO A 44 10.65 20.73 -7.22
C PRO A 44 11.13 21.04 -5.79
N PRO A 45 11.56 22.28 -5.48
CA PRO A 45 11.83 22.71 -4.11
C PRO A 45 10.64 22.51 -3.17
N CYS A 46 9.44 22.47 -3.78
CA CYS A 46 8.12 22.30 -3.20
C CYS A 46 7.81 20.83 -2.80
N TRP A 47 8.75 19.87 -3.03
CA TRP A 47 8.50 18.43 -2.85
C TRP A 47 7.97 18.00 -1.47
N PRO A 48 8.36 18.60 -0.33
CA PRO A 48 7.87 18.14 0.99
C PRO A 48 6.35 18.31 1.17
N ASP A 49 5.77 19.26 0.44
CA ASP A 49 4.34 19.59 0.48
C ASP A 49 3.50 18.66 -0.40
N HIS A 50 4.14 17.93 -1.32
CA HIS A 50 3.48 16.95 -2.17
C HIS A 50 3.39 15.60 -1.47
N GLU A 51 2.25 15.28 -0.89
CA GLU A 51 2.04 14.02 -0.15
C GLU A 51 2.44 12.77 -0.95
N GLY A 52 2.07 12.70 -2.23
CA GLY A 52 2.42 11.59 -3.11
C GLY A 52 3.93 11.49 -3.33
N LEU A 53 4.57 12.58 -3.73
CA LEU A 53 6.01 12.65 -3.97
C LEU A 53 6.80 12.34 -2.70
N ARG A 54 6.46 12.98 -1.59
CA ARG A 54 7.01 12.71 -0.25
C ARG A 54 6.92 11.23 0.12
N THR A 55 5.80 10.59 -0.17
CA THR A 55 5.60 9.17 0.17
C THR A 55 6.47 8.27 -0.68
N GLU A 56 6.55 8.52 -1.99
CA GLU A 56 7.45 7.79 -2.88
C GLU A 56 8.93 7.98 -2.49
N LEU A 57 9.35 9.22 -2.22
CA LEU A 57 10.72 9.50 -1.80
C LEU A 57 11.08 8.77 -0.50
N ARG A 58 10.17 8.70 0.48
CA ARG A 58 10.37 7.87 1.68
C ARG A 58 10.56 6.40 1.32
N MET A 59 9.72 5.83 0.46
CA MET A 59 9.84 4.43 0.05
C MET A 59 11.18 4.17 -0.64
N TYR A 60 11.59 5.03 -1.58
CA TYR A 60 12.87 4.92 -2.28
C TYR A 60 14.06 5.09 -1.34
N TRP A 61 13.97 5.98 -0.36
CA TRP A 61 15.00 6.16 0.65
C TRP A 61 15.21 4.88 1.48
N TYR A 62 14.13 4.28 1.98
CA TYR A 62 14.23 3.01 2.73
C TYR A 62 14.69 1.85 1.84
N TRP A 63 14.23 1.78 0.59
CA TRP A 63 14.70 0.77 -0.36
C TRP A 63 16.19 0.95 -0.66
N HIS A 64 16.66 2.18 -0.87
CA HIS A 64 18.07 2.51 -1.06
C HIS A 64 18.92 2.06 0.13
N ARG A 65 18.51 2.40 1.35
CA ARG A 65 19.16 1.95 2.58
C ARG A 65 19.19 0.44 2.74
N TRP A 66 18.18 -0.27 2.21
CA TRP A 66 18.15 -1.72 2.20
C TRP A 66 19.15 -2.29 1.20
N VAL A 67 19.15 -1.84 -0.07
CA VAL A 67 20.08 -2.35 -1.11
C VAL A 67 21.54 -2.03 -0.81
N GLN A 68 21.83 -0.96 -0.08
CA GLN A 68 23.20 -0.62 0.33
C GLN A 68 23.77 -1.53 1.44
N ARG A 69 22.96 -2.43 2.02
CA ARG A 69 23.46 -3.37 3.04
C ARG A 69 24.31 -4.46 2.38
N LYS A 70 25.40 -4.85 3.03
CA LYS A 70 26.40 -5.83 2.52
C LYS A 70 25.85 -7.20 2.11
N ALA A 71 24.62 -7.56 2.48
CA ALA A 71 24.03 -8.88 2.28
C ALA A 71 23.01 -8.97 1.14
N VAL A 72 22.84 -7.93 0.32
CA VAL A 72 21.83 -7.90 -0.74
C VAL A 72 22.39 -8.40 -2.08
N ASN A 73 21.55 -9.08 -2.87
CA ASN A 73 21.90 -9.57 -4.20
C ASN A 73 22.16 -8.37 -5.14
N PRO A 74 23.25 -8.35 -5.95
CA PRO A 74 23.52 -7.29 -6.92
C PRO A 74 22.34 -6.94 -7.84
N ILE A 75 21.49 -7.92 -8.16
CA ILE A 75 20.27 -7.73 -8.97
C ILE A 75 19.33 -6.69 -8.34
N ASP A 76 19.22 -6.66 -7.01
CA ASP A 76 18.34 -5.72 -6.33
C ASP A 76 18.85 -4.27 -6.44
N GLY A 77 20.18 -4.08 -6.43
CA GLY A 77 20.78 -2.78 -6.69
C GLY A 77 20.46 -2.29 -8.10
N VAL A 78 20.64 -3.14 -9.11
CA VAL A 78 20.28 -2.83 -10.50
C VAL A 78 18.79 -2.49 -10.62
N ARG A 79 17.92 -3.28 -9.98
CA ARG A 79 16.47 -3.05 -9.97
C ARG A 79 16.12 -1.70 -9.34
N TRP A 80 16.75 -1.34 -8.22
CA TRP A 80 16.53 -0.05 -7.58
C TRP A 80 16.89 1.11 -8.54
N HIS A 81 18.03 1.04 -9.23
CA HIS A 81 18.40 2.07 -10.22
C HIS A 81 17.43 2.16 -11.40
N GLN A 82 16.91 1.03 -11.88
CA GLN A 82 15.94 1.00 -12.99
C GLN A 82 14.62 1.65 -12.60
N GLU A 83 14.08 1.27 -11.44
CA GLU A 83 12.83 1.85 -10.95
C GLU A 83 13.01 3.33 -10.61
N LEU A 84 14.15 3.73 -10.04
CA LEU A 84 14.47 5.15 -9.79
C LEU A 84 14.38 5.98 -11.07
N ARG A 85 14.99 5.53 -12.18
CA ARG A 85 14.92 6.27 -13.46
C ARG A 85 13.49 6.37 -14.00
N ARG A 86 12.69 5.32 -13.82
CA ARG A 86 11.27 5.32 -14.24
C ARG A 86 10.47 6.32 -13.40
N SER A 87 10.62 6.31 -12.07
CA SER A 87 9.93 7.23 -11.17
C SER A 87 10.39 8.67 -11.35
N ALA A 88 11.68 8.91 -11.58
CA ALA A 88 12.22 10.26 -11.83
C ALA A 88 11.54 10.96 -13.00
N GLN A 89 11.14 10.21 -14.03
CA GLN A 89 10.38 10.78 -15.14
C GLN A 89 8.99 11.27 -14.68
N ALA A 90 8.28 10.51 -13.84
CA ALA A 90 6.99 10.92 -13.29
C ALA A 90 7.12 12.10 -12.30
N TRP A 91 8.22 12.15 -11.53
CA TRP A 91 8.47 13.25 -10.60
C TRP A 91 8.69 14.59 -11.30
N ARG A 92 9.33 14.59 -12.48
CA ARG A 92 9.47 15.81 -13.29
C ARG A 92 8.12 16.38 -13.73
N ASP A 93 7.14 15.54 -14.03
CA ASP A 93 5.80 16.01 -14.37
C ASP A 93 5.15 16.72 -13.18
N LEU A 94 5.44 16.27 -11.95
CA LEU A 94 5.06 16.94 -10.70
C LEU A 94 5.91 18.18 -10.39
N ALA A 95 7.14 18.27 -10.91
CA ALA A 95 8.03 19.41 -10.71
C ALA A 95 7.50 20.71 -11.35
N ASN A 96 6.55 20.60 -12.29
CA ASN A 96 5.74 21.72 -12.78
C ASN A 96 4.63 22.12 -11.81
N CYS A 97 4.77 21.81 -10.51
CA CYS A 97 3.84 22.20 -9.45
C CYS A 97 3.60 23.72 -9.50
N ARG A 98 2.37 24.15 -9.77
CA ARG A 98 1.91 25.49 -9.38
C ARG A 98 1.19 25.33 -8.06
N HIS A 99 1.87 25.61 -6.96
CA HIS A 99 1.23 25.79 -5.66
C HIS A 99 0.41 27.07 -5.69
N ASP A 100 -0.76 27.01 -6.30
CA ASP A 100 -1.84 27.92 -5.91
C ASP A 100 -2.24 27.51 -4.49
N PRO A 101 -2.41 28.45 -3.54
CA PRO A 101 -2.95 28.11 -2.22
C PRO A 101 -4.23 27.31 -2.43
N PRO A 102 -4.48 26.24 -1.65
CA PRO A 102 -5.59 25.35 -1.90
C PRO A 102 -6.89 26.16 -1.89
N MET A 103 -7.44 26.41 -3.09
CA MET A 103 -8.75 27.01 -3.23
C MET A 103 -9.72 26.12 -2.41
N PRO A 104 -10.38 26.64 -1.37
CA PRO A 104 -11.26 25.86 -0.48
C PRO A 104 -12.27 25.00 -1.24
N HIS A 105 -12.67 25.48 -2.41
CA HIS A 105 -13.56 24.81 -3.36
C HIS A 105 -13.07 23.42 -3.79
N ARG A 106 -11.77 23.21 -4.03
CA ARG A 106 -11.27 21.91 -4.57
C ARG A 106 -11.33 20.79 -3.53
N GLN A 107 -11.02 21.11 -2.27
CA GLN A 107 -11.14 20.14 -1.17
C GLN A 107 -12.60 19.79 -0.91
N GLN A 108 -13.50 20.78 -0.99
CA GLN A 108 -14.94 20.59 -0.86
C GLN A 108 -15.51 19.71 -1.99
N ILE A 109 -15.11 19.93 -3.26
CA ILE A 109 -15.50 19.06 -4.38
C ILE A 109 -15.09 17.61 -4.10
N ARG A 110 -13.81 17.36 -3.77
CA ARG A 110 -13.31 16.00 -3.51
C ARG A 110 -14.02 15.33 -2.32
N ALA A 111 -14.35 16.09 -1.28
CA ALA A 111 -15.11 15.57 -0.15
C ALA A 111 -16.55 15.22 -0.53
N GLY A 112 -17.18 15.99 -1.43
CA GLY A 112 -18.50 15.70 -1.98
C GLY A 112 -18.50 14.48 -2.92
N GLU A 113 -17.47 14.31 -3.74
CA GLU A 113 -17.29 13.11 -4.58
C GLU A 113 -17.11 11.84 -3.76
N ARG A 114 -16.29 11.89 -2.68
CA ARG A 114 -16.13 10.76 -1.76
C ARG A 114 -17.44 10.34 -1.13
N ARG A 115 -18.22 11.29 -0.60
CA ARG A 115 -19.55 11.01 -0.03
C ARG A 115 -20.47 10.30 -1.03
N ARG A 116 -20.60 10.84 -2.25
CA ARG A 116 -21.41 10.22 -3.30
C ARG A 116 -20.98 8.79 -3.60
N ARG A 117 -19.67 8.53 -3.70
CA ARG A 117 -19.14 7.17 -3.91
C ARG A 117 -19.51 6.25 -2.75
N ASP A 118 -19.34 6.71 -1.51
CA ASP A 118 -19.61 5.89 -0.33
C ASP A 118 -21.12 5.59 -0.20
N ASP A 119 -21.99 6.53 -0.58
CA ASP A 119 -23.44 6.33 -0.66
C ASP A 119 -23.80 5.24 -1.69
N TYR A 120 -23.20 5.26 -2.88
CA TYR A 120 -23.40 4.24 -3.90
C TYR A 120 -22.95 2.85 -3.42
N ILE A 121 -21.81 2.76 -2.75
CA ILE A 121 -21.32 1.49 -2.18
C ILE A 121 -22.29 0.96 -1.13
N ALA A 122 -22.78 1.83 -0.23
CA ALA A 122 -23.74 1.43 0.78
C ALA A 122 -25.08 0.95 0.17
N GLU A 123 -25.51 1.57 -0.92
CA GLU A 123 -26.70 1.14 -1.67
C GLU A 123 -26.51 -0.22 -2.33
N ALA A 124 -25.36 -0.44 -2.98
CA ALA A 124 -25.03 -1.74 -3.59
C ALA A 124 -25.03 -2.86 -2.54
N ILE A 125 -24.41 -2.65 -1.37
CA ILE A 125 -24.41 -3.62 -0.27
C ILE A 125 -25.83 -3.93 0.21
N ARG A 126 -26.69 -2.91 0.36
CA ARG A 126 -28.10 -3.11 0.75
C ARG A 126 -28.87 -3.92 -0.29
N ALA A 127 -28.67 -3.62 -1.57
CA ALA A 127 -29.32 -4.35 -2.66
C ALA A 127 -28.90 -5.82 -2.68
N GLU A 128 -27.61 -6.12 -2.51
CA GLU A 128 -27.12 -7.50 -2.43
C GLU A 128 -27.69 -8.24 -1.21
N THR A 129 -27.73 -7.59 -0.04
CA THR A 129 -28.22 -8.20 1.20
C THR A 129 -29.73 -8.48 1.16
N GLN A 130 -30.51 -7.67 0.45
CA GLN A 130 -31.96 -7.87 0.27
C GLN A 130 -32.30 -8.90 -0.79
N THR A 131 -31.40 -9.11 -1.76
CA THR A 131 -31.58 -10.10 -2.84
C THR A 131 -31.13 -11.50 -2.43
N ALA A 132 -30.39 -11.62 -1.31
CA ALA A 132 -30.07 -12.91 -0.72
C ALA A 132 -31.37 -13.61 -0.27
N PRO A 133 -31.72 -14.78 -0.82
CA PRO A 133 -32.94 -15.48 -0.44
C PRO A 133 -32.90 -15.80 1.06
N PRO A 134 -34.04 -15.75 1.77
CA PRO A 134 -34.07 -16.13 3.19
C PRO A 134 -33.50 -17.54 3.29
N ALA A 135 -32.42 -17.69 4.07
CA ALA A 135 -31.87 -18.99 4.40
C ALA A 135 -33.04 -19.85 4.85
N LEU A 136 -33.35 -20.89 4.06
CA LEU A 136 -34.38 -21.85 4.37
C LEU A 136 -34.13 -22.34 5.78
N SER A 137 -34.97 -21.91 6.72
CA SER A 137 -35.08 -22.47 8.05
C SER A 137 -35.25 -23.97 7.89
N ALA A 138 -34.15 -24.70 8.07
CA ALA A 138 -34.10 -26.14 8.06
C ALA A 138 -34.81 -26.68 9.31
N SER A 139 -36.15 -26.62 9.27
CA SER A 139 -37.04 -27.37 10.15
C SER A 139 -37.70 -28.45 9.32
N GLN A 140 -36.99 -29.57 9.15
CA GLN A 140 -37.57 -30.89 8.94
C GLN A 140 -36.44 -31.92 9.06
N GLN A 141 -36.33 -32.51 10.25
CA GLN A 141 -35.74 -33.84 10.41
C GLN A 141 -36.72 -34.86 9.81
N PRO A 142 -36.32 -35.69 8.84
CA PRO A 142 -36.93 -36.98 8.63
C PRO A 142 -36.16 -38.06 9.40
N ALA A 143 -36.94 -38.98 9.97
CA ALA A 143 -36.49 -40.13 10.75
C ALA A 143 -35.40 -40.95 10.04
N SER A 144 -34.37 -41.31 10.81
CA SER A 144 -33.32 -42.25 10.40
C SER A 144 -33.85 -43.69 10.41
N PRO A 145 -33.75 -44.45 9.30
CA PRO A 145 -33.76 -45.91 9.35
C PRO A 145 -32.36 -46.42 9.69
N GLN A 146 -32.30 -47.31 10.67
CA GLN A 146 -31.14 -48.13 11.00
C GLN A 146 -30.89 -49.16 9.89
N HIS A 147 -29.62 -49.33 9.49
CA HIS A 147 -28.94 -50.52 8.91
C HIS A 147 -27.80 -50.02 8.01
N GLN A 148 -26.61 -50.62 7.91
CA GLN A 148 -25.94 -51.76 8.53
C GLN A 148 -24.45 -51.61 8.17
N SER A 149 -23.59 -51.86 9.15
CA SER A 149 -22.24 -52.47 9.11
C SER A 149 -21.48 -52.64 7.77
N SER A 150 -20.28 -52.01 7.73
CA SER A 150 -18.95 -52.59 7.40
C SER A 150 -18.59 -53.03 5.95
N PRO A 151 -17.29 -53.25 5.59
CA PRO A 151 -16.01 -52.90 6.26
C PRO A 151 -14.96 -52.18 5.39
N GLN A 152 -14.13 -51.38 6.08
CA GLN A 152 -12.66 -51.31 6.04
C GLN A 152 -11.89 -51.94 4.85
N VAL A 153 -11.21 -51.10 4.05
CA VAL A 153 -10.08 -51.47 3.17
C VAL A 153 -9.04 -50.34 3.28
N GLN A 154 -8.06 -50.51 4.18
CA GLN A 154 -6.64 -50.78 3.93
C GLN A 154 -5.80 -49.58 3.46
N GLN A 155 -5.00 -49.12 4.42
CA GLN A 155 -3.83 -48.25 4.27
C GLN A 155 -2.80 -48.88 3.34
N PHE A 156 -2.19 -48.06 2.49
CA PHE A 156 -0.88 -48.32 1.89
C PHE A 156 0.08 -47.18 2.26
N PRO A 157 1.31 -47.49 2.68
CA PRO A 157 2.33 -46.49 3.00
C PRO A 157 3.13 -46.04 1.76
N ASP A 158 3.63 -44.81 1.85
CA ASP A 158 4.56 -44.16 0.91
C ASP A 158 5.92 -44.90 0.78
N PRO A 159 6.51 -44.92 -0.43
CA PRO A 159 7.93 -45.12 -0.62
C PRO A 159 8.69 -43.78 -0.67
N ARG A 160 9.90 -43.83 -0.11
CA ARG A 160 10.89 -42.74 0.08
C ARG A 160 11.35 -42.06 -1.20
#